data_AF-A0A1Y5SCY1-F1
#
_entry.id   AF-A0A1Y5SCY1-F1
#
_cell.length_a   1.000
_cell.length_b   1.000
_cell.length_c   1.000
_cell.angle_alpha   90.00
_cell.angle_beta   90.00
_cell.angle_gamma   90.00
#
_symmetry.space_group_name_H-M   'P 1'
#
loop_
_entity.id
_entity.type
_entity.pdbx_description
1 polymer ?
#
loop_
_entity_poly.entity_id
_entity_poly.type
_entity_poly.pdbx_seq_one_letter_code
_entity_poly.pdbx_strand_id
1 'polypeptide(L)'
;MSDSPDRPCNPDARPARARGCRPCPPAEQHAAFLAQLGERVRTARARRGMTRKILAHESGVSERYLAQLEGGQGNISIGLLRQVAQAMNLALETLVREAPEPPAELALIQQILGRLSPEELTEAQALLGSRFGSRELRGRRIALIGLRGAGKSTLGARLAERLDVPFIELAQAIEADAGMAVGEIFSLSGQSGYRRAERRSLDRVLDDHPEAVIATGGGIVAEPATYERLLASCLTVWLKARPEDHMERVIAQGDYRPMAGSSEAMEDLRQILASREELYGKASLTFDTSGRGLEDTLDALQRAIVALIAAPRAA
;
A
#
# COMPACT_ATOMS: atom_id res chain seq x y z
N MET A 1 -17.05 12.51 40.04
CA MET A 1 -17.75 11.20 40.14
C MET A 1 -18.91 11.30 39.16
N SER A 2 -18.93 10.67 38.00
CA SER A 2 -18.33 9.43 37.50
C SER A 2 -18.47 9.47 35.97
N ASP A 3 -17.37 9.30 35.23
CA ASP A 3 -17.44 9.03 33.79
C ASP A 3 -16.78 7.68 33.53
N SER A 4 -17.56 6.74 32.99
CA SER A 4 -17.20 5.33 32.79
C SER A 4 -16.03 5.15 31.82
N PRO A 5 -15.08 4.24 32.09
CA PRO A 5 -14.15 3.76 31.08
C PRO A 5 -14.78 2.62 30.25
N ASP A 6 -14.31 2.52 29.01
CA ASP A 6 -14.35 1.34 28.14
C ASP A 6 -15.72 0.88 27.60
N ARG A 7 -16.08 1.43 26.44
CA ARG A 7 -16.95 0.70 25.50
C ARG A 7 -16.09 -0.22 24.63
N PRO A 8 -16.40 -1.53 24.53
CA PRO A 8 -15.70 -2.43 23.64
C PRO A 8 -15.88 -2.02 22.17
N CYS A 9 -14.82 -2.18 21.39
CA CYS A 9 -14.76 -1.83 19.97
C CYS A 9 -15.79 -2.65 19.17
N ASN A 10 -16.64 -1.98 18.39
CA ASN A 10 -17.63 -2.63 17.54
C ASN A 10 -16.99 -2.99 16.18
N PRO A 11 -16.82 -4.28 15.85
CA PRO A 11 -16.20 -4.71 14.59
C PRO A 11 -17.03 -4.40 13.34
N ASP A 12 -18.31 -4.06 13.48
CA ASP A 12 -19.23 -3.75 12.36
C ASP A 12 -19.33 -2.24 12.04
N ALA A 13 -18.49 -1.40 12.66
CA ALA A 13 -18.53 0.05 12.44
C ALA A 13 -18.02 0.40 11.02
N ARG A 14 -18.85 1.11 10.24
CA ARG A 14 -18.45 1.68 8.94
C ARG A 14 -17.14 2.50 9.08
N PRO A 15 -16.24 2.47 8.08
CA PRO A 15 -14.87 3.00 8.17
C PRO A 15 -14.79 4.49 8.55
N ALA A 16 -15.86 5.27 8.34
CA ALA A 16 -15.92 6.68 8.71
C ALA A 16 -15.92 6.97 10.23
N ARG A 17 -16.16 5.98 11.10
CA ARG A 17 -16.27 6.17 12.57
C ARG A 17 -15.11 5.59 13.40
N ALA A 18 -14.08 5.02 12.80
CA ALA A 18 -12.90 4.49 13.50
C ALA A 18 -11.86 5.58 13.87
N ARG A 19 -12.30 6.83 14.10
CA ARG A 19 -11.41 7.93 14.51
C ARG A 19 -11.13 7.80 16.01
N GLY A 20 -9.94 7.34 16.38
CA GLY A 20 -9.43 7.40 17.76
C GLY A 20 -9.15 6.07 18.45
N CYS A 21 -9.27 4.92 17.79
CA CYS A 21 -8.93 3.64 18.42
C CYS A 21 -7.41 3.44 18.42
N ARG A 22 -6.79 3.26 19.59
CA ARG A 22 -5.40 2.81 19.69
C ARG A 22 -5.29 1.43 18.99
N PRO A 23 -4.21 1.15 18.24
CA PRO A 23 -4.03 -0.17 17.65
C PRO A 23 -3.96 -1.22 18.77
N CYS A 24 -4.83 -2.23 18.73
CA CYS A 24 -4.83 -3.33 19.71
C CYS A 24 -3.44 -3.98 19.78
N PRO A 25 -2.98 -4.45 20.96
CA PRO A 25 -1.80 -5.29 21.09
C PRO A 25 -1.85 -6.50 20.14
N PRO A 26 -0.71 -6.98 19.60
CA PRO A 26 -0.67 -8.12 18.66
C PRO A 26 -1.35 -9.40 19.20
N ALA A 27 -1.30 -9.63 20.51
CA ALA A 27 -1.94 -10.78 21.14
C ALA A 27 -3.48 -10.70 21.08
N GLU A 28 -4.04 -9.50 21.24
CA GLU A 28 -5.49 -9.25 21.12
C GLU A 28 -5.95 -9.34 19.67
N GLN A 29 -5.12 -8.88 18.72
CA GLN A 29 -5.38 -9.02 17.28
C GLN A 29 -5.41 -10.50 16.87
N HIS A 30 -4.48 -11.31 17.38
CA HIS A 30 -4.43 -12.74 17.09
C HIS A 30 -5.64 -13.49 17.67
N ALA A 31 -6.04 -13.17 18.91
CA ALA A 31 -7.25 -13.74 19.52
C ALA A 31 -8.53 -13.34 18.75
N ALA A 32 -8.64 -12.08 18.33
CA ALA A 32 -9.76 -11.60 17.53
C ALA A 32 -9.83 -12.31 16.16
N PHE A 33 -8.68 -12.49 15.51
CA PHE A 33 -8.59 -13.24 14.25
C PHE A 33 -9.06 -14.69 14.41
N LEU A 34 -8.61 -15.41 15.44
CA LEU A 34 -9.02 -16.79 15.70
C LEU A 34 -10.52 -16.90 16.00
N ALA A 35 -11.09 -15.94 16.75
CA ALA A 35 -12.52 -15.88 16.99
C ALA A 35 -13.32 -15.70 15.69
N GLN A 36 -12.89 -14.78 14.81
CA GLN A 36 -13.53 -14.59 13.51
C GLN A 36 -13.40 -15.81 12.60
N LEU A 37 -12.23 -16.47 12.58
CA LEU A 37 -12.03 -17.71 11.85
C LEU A 37 -13.01 -18.80 12.35
N GLY A 38 -13.14 -18.94 13.67
CA GLY A 38 -14.08 -19.87 14.28
C GLY A 38 -15.53 -19.62 13.87
N GLU A 39 -15.95 -18.36 13.89
CA GLU A 39 -17.31 -17.97 13.47
C GLU A 39 -17.54 -18.21 11.97
N ARG A 40 -16.52 -17.96 11.12
CA ARG A 40 -16.57 -18.28 9.68
C ARG A 40 -16.75 -19.78 9.44
N VAL A 41 -15.99 -20.62 10.14
CA VAL A 41 -16.13 -22.09 10.06
C VAL A 41 -17.52 -22.53 10.52
N ARG A 42 -17.99 -22.01 11.66
CA ARG A 42 -19.32 -22.31 12.20
C ARG A 42 -20.43 -21.92 11.23
N THR A 43 -20.36 -20.72 10.67
CA THR A 43 -21.35 -20.20 9.70
C THR A 43 -21.33 -21.00 8.41
N ALA A 44 -20.13 -21.30 7.87
CA ALA A 44 -19.95 -22.12 6.68
C ALA A 44 -20.54 -23.52 6.85
N ARG A 45 -20.33 -24.13 8.02
CA ARG A 45 -20.89 -25.43 8.40
C ARG A 45 -22.42 -25.36 8.51
N ALA A 46 -22.95 -24.35 9.21
CA ALA A 46 -24.40 -24.17 9.40
C ALA A 46 -25.15 -23.94 8.08
N ARG A 47 -24.61 -23.13 7.15
CA ARG A 47 -25.16 -22.91 5.80
C ARG A 47 -25.28 -24.21 4.99
N ARG A 48 -24.50 -25.23 5.33
CA ARG A 48 -24.50 -26.56 4.68
C ARG A 48 -25.32 -27.61 5.41
N GLY A 49 -26.02 -27.23 6.50
CA GLY A 49 -26.78 -28.18 7.31
C GLY A 49 -25.93 -29.21 8.05
N MET A 50 -24.62 -28.99 8.16
CA MET A 50 -23.71 -29.94 8.79
C MET A 50 -23.70 -29.75 10.33
N THR A 51 -23.78 -30.84 11.07
CA THR A 51 -23.48 -30.83 12.51
C THR A 51 -21.96 -30.91 12.71
N ARG A 52 -21.44 -30.55 13.89
CA ARG A 52 -20.00 -30.72 14.18
C ARG A 52 -19.56 -32.17 14.06
N LYS A 53 -20.43 -33.11 14.45
CA LYS A 53 -20.20 -34.56 14.31
C LYS A 53 -20.06 -34.99 12.85
N ILE A 54 -20.91 -34.47 11.95
CA ILE A 54 -20.81 -34.74 10.50
C ILE A 54 -19.50 -34.19 9.96
N LEU A 55 -19.20 -32.92 10.26
CA LEU A 55 -17.95 -32.30 9.80
C LEU A 55 -16.72 -33.04 10.33
N ALA A 56 -16.74 -33.47 11.60
CA ALA A 56 -15.65 -34.24 12.21
C ALA A 56 -15.37 -35.54 11.46
N HIS A 57 -16.44 -36.26 11.11
CA HIS A 57 -16.35 -37.49 10.34
C HIS A 57 -15.80 -37.24 8.93
N GLU A 58 -16.31 -36.22 8.22
CA GLU A 58 -15.90 -35.92 6.84
C GLU A 58 -14.50 -35.30 6.74
N SER A 59 -14.09 -34.50 7.71
CA SER A 59 -12.76 -33.85 7.70
C SER A 59 -11.67 -34.68 8.36
N GLY A 60 -12.01 -35.75 9.07
CA GLY A 60 -11.07 -36.52 9.89
C GLY A 60 -10.54 -35.78 11.12
N VAL A 61 -11.19 -34.68 11.51
CA VAL A 61 -10.80 -33.84 12.66
C VAL A 61 -11.72 -34.13 13.83
N SER A 62 -11.19 -34.27 15.04
CA SER A 62 -12.03 -34.59 16.19
C SER A 62 -13.11 -33.52 16.45
N GLU A 63 -14.30 -33.95 16.87
CA GLU A 63 -15.42 -33.04 17.18
C GLU A 63 -15.06 -32.04 18.28
N ARG A 64 -14.27 -32.45 19.27
CA ARG A 64 -13.74 -31.58 20.32
C ARG A 64 -12.86 -30.46 19.74
N TYR A 65 -11.99 -30.80 18.79
CA TYR A 65 -11.10 -29.83 18.16
C TYR A 65 -11.87 -28.86 17.26
N LEU A 66 -12.91 -29.33 16.56
CA LEU A 66 -13.83 -28.45 15.82
C LEU A 66 -14.59 -27.51 16.76
N ALA A 67 -15.01 -27.97 17.93
CA ALA A 67 -15.65 -27.09 18.92
C ALA A 67 -14.69 -26.02 19.45
N GLN A 68 -13.41 -26.36 19.64
CA GLN A 68 -12.37 -25.39 20.01
C GLN A 68 -12.13 -24.37 18.90
N LEU A 69 -11.94 -24.85 17.66
CA LEU A 69 -11.78 -24.02 16.48
C LEU A 69 -12.94 -23.03 16.31
N GLU A 70 -14.19 -23.51 16.34
CA GLU A 70 -15.39 -22.66 16.22
C GLU A 70 -15.54 -21.67 17.38
N GLY A 71 -14.99 -21.99 18.55
CA GLY A 71 -14.94 -21.09 19.70
C GLY A 71 -13.77 -20.11 19.68
N GLY A 72 -12.94 -20.10 18.62
CA GLY A 72 -11.73 -19.29 18.53
C GLY A 72 -10.61 -19.73 19.48
N GLN A 73 -10.68 -20.95 19.99
CA GLN A 73 -9.74 -21.51 20.95
C GLN A 73 -8.73 -22.40 20.22
N GLY A 74 -7.44 -22.08 20.37
CA GLY A 74 -6.34 -22.88 19.85
C GLY A 74 -5.99 -22.59 18.39
N ASN A 75 -4.72 -22.81 18.06
CA ASN A 75 -4.22 -22.59 16.71
C ASN A 75 -4.43 -23.86 15.86
N ILE A 76 -5.06 -23.70 14.70
CA ILE A 76 -5.24 -24.79 13.74
C ILE A 76 -4.12 -24.81 12.72
N SER A 77 -3.53 -25.98 12.48
CA SER A 77 -2.58 -26.11 11.38
C SER A 77 -3.27 -25.88 10.04
N ILE A 78 -2.58 -25.25 9.10
CA ILE A 78 -3.15 -24.98 7.76
C ILE A 78 -3.58 -26.27 7.04
N GLY A 79 -2.94 -27.40 7.34
CA GLY A 79 -3.32 -28.72 6.84
C GLY A 79 -4.67 -29.19 7.34
N LEU A 80 -4.92 -29.10 8.65
CA LEU A 80 -6.23 -29.45 9.25
C LEU A 80 -7.32 -28.48 8.80
N LEU A 81 -7.00 -27.19 8.71
CA LEU A 81 -7.95 -26.19 8.22
C LEU A 81 -8.35 -26.44 6.76
N ARG A 82 -7.40 -26.87 5.91
CA ARG A 82 -7.67 -27.28 4.54
C ARG A 82 -8.55 -28.51 4.47
N GLN A 83 -8.36 -29.51 5.33
CA GLN A 83 -9.23 -30.69 5.41
C GLN A 83 -10.66 -30.30 5.80
N VAL A 84 -10.80 -29.42 6.80
CA VAL A 84 -12.10 -28.87 7.21
C VAL A 84 -12.78 -28.11 6.07
N ALA A 85 -12.03 -27.29 5.32
CA ALA A 85 -12.54 -26.59 4.14
C ALA A 85 -13.00 -27.57 3.04
N GLN A 86 -12.19 -28.59 2.75
CA GLN A 86 -12.49 -29.61 1.75
C GLN A 86 -13.72 -30.44 2.10
N ALA A 87 -13.88 -30.84 3.37
CA ALA A 87 -15.09 -31.52 3.85
C ALA A 87 -16.34 -30.67 3.63
N MET A 88 -16.23 -29.35 3.80
CA MET A 88 -17.31 -28.42 3.48
C MET A 88 -17.39 -28.05 1.99
N ASN A 89 -16.60 -28.63 1.09
CA ASN A 89 -16.52 -28.23 -0.31
C ASN A 89 -16.30 -26.71 -0.49
N LEU A 90 -15.30 -26.19 0.22
CA LEU A 90 -14.89 -24.78 0.20
C LEU A 90 -13.42 -24.64 -0.16
N ALA A 91 -13.09 -23.55 -0.86
CA ALA A 91 -11.70 -23.10 -0.98
C ALA A 91 -11.21 -22.55 0.37
N LEU A 92 -9.97 -22.86 0.75
CA LEU A 92 -9.35 -22.47 2.02
C LEU A 92 -9.43 -20.95 2.25
N GLU A 93 -9.22 -20.17 1.20
CA GLU A 93 -9.30 -18.70 1.20
C GLU A 93 -10.63 -18.17 1.74
N THR A 94 -11.74 -18.91 1.60
CA THR A 94 -13.05 -18.50 2.09
C THR A 94 -13.09 -18.47 3.62
N LEU A 95 -12.33 -19.36 4.28
CA LEU A 95 -12.29 -19.43 5.75
C LEU A 95 -11.31 -18.41 6.34
N VAL A 96 -10.25 -18.07 5.62
CA VAL A 96 -9.16 -17.21 6.10
C VAL A 96 -9.39 -15.73 5.77
N ARG A 97 -10.31 -15.41 4.83
CA ARG A 97 -10.61 -14.04 4.43
C ARG A 97 -11.10 -13.17 5.60
N GLU A 98 -10.37 -12.10 5.90
CA GLU A 98 -10.70 -11.10 6.94
C GLU A 98 -11.68 -10.02 6.44
N ALA A 99 -11.87 -9.91 5.13
CA ALA A 99 -12.81 -8.97 4.53
C ALA A 99 -14.23 -9.56 4.42
N PRO A 100 -15.30 -8.74 4.54
CA PRO A 100 -16.66 -9.18 4.28
C PRO A 100 -16.81 -9.78 2.86
N GLU A 101 -17.80 -10.65 2.67
CA GLU A 101 -18.13 -11.13 1.32
C GLU A 101 -18.33 -9.92 0.40
N PRO A 102 -17.63 -9.85 -0.75
CA PRO A 102 -17.79 -8.72 -1.66
C PRO A 102 -19.24 -8.66 -2.14
N PRO A 103 -19.80 -7.46 -2.38
CA PRO A 103 -21.10 -7.32 -3.03
C PRO A 103 -21.19 -8.17 -4.29
N ALA A 104 -22.38 -8.71 -4.59
CA ALA A 104 -22.56 -9.63 -5.72
C ALA A 104 -22.10 -9.00 -7.04
N GLU A 105 -22.29 -7.69 -7.20
CA GLU A 105 -21.84 -6.90 -8.35
C GLU A 105 -20.31 -6.93 -8.49
N LEU A 106 -19.58 -6.78 -7.38
CA LEU A 106 -18.11 -6.83 -7.39
C LEU A 106 -17.59 -8.22 -7.72
N ALA A 107 -18.24 -9.27 -7.22
CA ALA A 107 -17.90 -10.64 -7.56
C ALA A 107 -18.08 -10.93 -9.07
N LEU A 108 -19.18 -10.44 -9.66
CA LEU A 108 -19.43 -10.54 -11.10
C LEU A 108 -18.39 -9.78 -11.92
N ILE A 109 -18.02 -8.56 -11.51
CA ILE A 109 -16.97 -7.77 -12.16
C ILE A 109 -15.64 -8.53 -12.12
N GLN A 110 -15.24 -9.04 -10.96
CA GLN A 110 -14.00 -9.80 -10.80
C GLN A 110 -13.99 -11.06 -11.69
N GLN A 111 -15.13 -11.74 -11.82
CA GLN A 111 -15.26 -12.89 -12.71
C GLN A 111 -15.09 -12.51 -14.20
N ILE A 112 -15.61 -11.35 -14.62
CA ILE A 112 -15.42 -10.84 -15.98
C ILE A 112 -13.93 -10.51 -16.19
N LEU A 113 -13.36 -9.70 -15.29
CA LEU A 113 -11.96 -9.26 -15.38
C LEU A 113 -10.99 -10.45 -15.37
N GLY A 114 -11.24 -11.49 -14.58
CA GLY A 114 -10.40 -12.68 -14.51
C GLY A 114 -10.35 -13.53 -15.79
N ARG A 115 -11.18 -13.23 -16.80
CA ARG A 115 -11.18 -13.90 -18.10
C ARG A 115 -10.48 -13.10 -19.21
N LEU A 116 -10.12 -11.85 -18.93
CA LEU A 116 -9.52 -10.95 -19.89
C LEU A 116 -8.01 -11.20 -20.04
N SER A 117 -7.51 -10.99 -21.25
CA SER A 117 -6.07 -10.92 -21.54
C SER A 117 -5.43 -9.68 -20.90
N PRO A 118 -4.09 -9.62 -20.77
CA PRO A 118 -3.39 -8.44 -20.24
C PRO A 118 -3.67 -7.14 -21.01
N GLU A 119 -3.84 -7.23 -22.33
CA GLU A 119 -4.18 -6.09 -23.19
C GLU A 119 -5.60 -5.59 -22.89
N GLU A 120 -6.58 -6.51 -22.84
CA GLU A 120 -7.97 -6.21 -22.48
C GLU A 120 -8.11 -5.70 -21.04
N LEU A 121 -7.29 -6.21 -20.10
CA LEU A 121 -7.25 -5.69 -18.73
C LEU A 121 -6.75 -4.25 -18.69
N THR A 122 -5.79 -3.90 -19.55
CA THR A 122 -5.29 -2.53 -19.68
C THR A 122 -6.39 -1.62 -20.23
N GLU A 123 -7.14 -2.07 -21.23
CA GLU A 123 -8.28 -1.34 -21.77
C GLU A 123 -9.41 -1.18 -20.75
N ALA A 124 -9.79 -2.26 -20.06
CA ALA A 124 -10.80 -2.24 -19.00
C ALA A 124 -10.38 -1.32 -17.84
N GLN A 125 -9.10 -1.34 -17.45
CA GLN A 125 -8.55 -0.42 -16.46
C GLN A 125 -8.68 1.03 -16.91
N ALA A 126 -8.38 1.34 -18.18
CA ALA A 126 -8.50 2.68 -18.74
C ALA A 126 -9.97 3.16 -18.72
N LEU A 127 -10.92 2.31 -19.09
CA LEU A 127 -12.35 2.62 -19.12
C LEU A 127 -12.95 2.79 -17.72
N LEU A 128 -12.62 1.90 -16.78
CA LEU A 128 -13.03 2.04 -15.38
C LEU A 128 -12.38 3.29 -14.76
N GLY A 129 -11.12 3.55 -15.08
CA GLY A 129 -10.39 4.72 -14.63
C GLY A 129 -10.94 6.04 -15.19
N SER A 130 -11.41 6.07 -16.44
CA SER A 130 -12.00 7.28 -17.04
C SER A 130 -13.38 7.61 -16.47
N ARG A 131 -14.17 6.57 -16.15
CA ARG A 131 -15.57 6.72 -15.72
C ARG A 131 -15.78 6.77 -14.21
N PHE A 132 -14.99 6.00 -13.46
CA PHE A 132 -15.09 5.88 -12.01
C PHE A 132 -13.81 6.32 -11.28
N GLY A 133 -12.70 6.51 -12.01
CA GLY A 133 -11.47 6.98 -11.41
C GLY A 133 -11.58 8.44 -10.99
N SER A 134 -11.08 8.75 -9.80
CA SER A 134 -10.97 10.11 -9.26
C SER A 134 -9.85 10.90 -9.97
N ARG A 135 -9.86 10.98 -11.31
CA ARG A 135 -8.81 11.66 -12.09
C ARG A 135 -8.74 13.15 -11.76
N GLU A 136 -9.86 13.77 -11.35
CA GLU A 136 -9.88 15.14 -10.79
C GLU A 136 -9.04 15.29 -9.52
N LEU A 137 -8.97 14.28 -8.65
CA LEU A 137 -8.09 14.29 -7.47
C LEU A 137 -6.65 13.92 -7.82
N ARG A 138 -6.44 12.99 -8.77
CA ARG A 138 -5.10 12.59 -9.22
C ARG A 138 -4.35 13.72 -9.91
N GLY A 139 -5.03 14.54 -10.72
CA GLY A 139 -4.40 15.66 -11.43
C GLY A 139 -3.93 16.80 -10.54
N ARG A 140 -4.47 16.89 -9.31
CA ARG A 140 -4.15 17.96 -8.35
C ARG A 140 -3.03 17.58 -7.38
N ARG A 141 -2.68 16.28 -7.30
CA ARG A 141 -1.62 15.76 -6.43
C ARG A 141 -0.54 15.11 -7.27
N ILE A 142 0.66 15.66 -7.24
CA ILE A 142 1.81 15.15 -7.99
C ILE A 142 2.72 14.43 -7.02
N ALA A 143 2.94 13.13 -7.22
CA ALA A 143 3.84 12.34 -6.39
C ALA A 143 5.14 12.03 -7.14
N LEU A 144 6.26 12.54 -6.64
CA LEU A 144 7.59 12.30 -7.18
C LEU A 144 8.19 11.04 -6.55
N ILE A 145 8.46 10.04 -7.38
CA ILE A 145 9.11 8.78 -6.98
C ILE A 145 10.47 8.64 -7.66
N GLY A 146 11.36 7.86 -7.06
CA GLY A 146 12.71 7.62 -7.55
C GLY A 146 13.72 7.47 -6.42
N LEU A 147 14.92 6.99 -6.73
CA LEU A 147 15.96 6.79 -5.72
C LEU A 147 16.45 8.10 -5.12
N ARG A 148 17.16 8.01 -3.99
CA ARG A 148 17.89 9.15 -3.41
C ARG A 148 18.83 9.73 -4.48
N GLY A 149 18.98 11.05 -4.52
CA GLY A 149 19.71 11.72 -5.62
C GLY A 149 18.90 11.94 -6.91
N ALA A 150 17.68 11.41 -7.06
CA ALA A 150 16.84 11.68 -8.25
C ALA A 150 16.41 13.15 -8.40
N GLY A 151 16.63 14.00 -7.40
CA GLY A 151 16.18 15.40 -7.40
C GLY A 151 14.75 15.63 -6.91
N LYS A 152 14.10 14.63 -6.28
CA LYS A 152 12.72 14.75 -5.77
C LYS A 152 12.48 15.97 -4.89
N SER A 153 13.34 16.24 -3.90
CA SER A 153 13.16 17.38 -2.99
C SER A 153 13.38 18.71 -3.71
N THR A 154 14.44 18.82 -4.51
CA THR A 154 14.78 20.06 -5.24
C THR A 154 13.75 20.39 -6.33
N LEU A 155 13.46 19.44 -7.23
CA LEU A 155 12.45 19.64 -8.28
C LEU A 155 11.05 19.74 -7.70
N GLY A 156 10.74 18.97 -6.64
CA GLY A 156 9.44 19.00 -5.99
C GLY A 156 9.13 20.34 -5.34
N ALA A 157 10.07 20.90 -4.57
CA ALA A 157 9.88 22.19 -3.93
C ALA A 157 9.66 23.31 -4.96
N ARG A 158 10.49 23.35 -6.02
CA ARG A 158 10.35 24.36 -7.09
C ARG A 158 9.10 24.17 -7.94
N LEU A 159 8.69 22.93 -8.19
CA LEU A 159 7.44 22.63 -8.89
C LEU A 159 6.24 23.06 -8.06
N ALA A 160 6.24 22.81 -6.76
CA ALA A 160 5.19 23.21 -5.84
C ALA A 160 5.04 24.74 -5.79
N GLU A 161 6.16 25.47 -5.71
CA GLU A 161 6.22 26.93 -5.77
C GLU A 161 5.60 27.47 -7.06
N ARG A 162 5.93 26.89 -8.22
CA ARG A 162 5.38 27.33 -9.52
C ARG A 162 3.89 27.01 -9.69
N LEU A 163 3.41 25.96 -9.04
CA LEU A 163 2.02 25.54 -9.09
C LEU A 163 1.17 26.16 -7.97
N ASP A 164 1.78 26.93 -7.06
CA ASP A 164 1.14 27.51 -5.88
C ASP A 164 0.43 26.46 -5.00
N VAL A 165 1.12 25.33 -4.76
CA VAL A 165 0.62 24.24 -3.92
C VAL A 165 1.65 23.85 -2.84
N PRO A 166 1.22 23.20 -1.75
CA PRO A 166 2.15 22.70 -0.74
C PRO A 166 3.15 21.68 -1.28
N PHE A 167 4.40 21.79 -0.84
CA PHE A 167 5.40 20.73 -0.99
C PHE A 167 5.46 19.88 0.28
N ILE A 168 5.36 18.57 0.13
CA ILE A 168 5.34 17.62 1.26
C ILE A 168 6.39 16.55 1.04
N GLU A 169 7.35 16.47 1.94
CA GLU A 169 8.27 15.32 2.01
C GLU A 169 7.66 14.26 2.90
N LEU A 170 7.34 13.10 2.34
CA LEU A 170 6.69 12.02 3.09
C LEU A 170 7.56 11.55 4.27
N ALA A 171 8.89 11.62 4.14
CA ALA A 171 9.82 11.33 5.24
C ALA A 171 9.61 12.28 6.43
N GLN A 172 9.48 13.58 6.19
CA GLN A 172 9.21 14.56 7.25
C GLN A 172 7.81 14.38 7.85
N ALA A 173 6.82 14.03 7.03
CA ALA A 173 5.49 13.70 7.53
C ALA A 173 5.51 12.47 8.46
N ILE A 174 6.32 11.46 8.13
CA ILE A 174 6.52 10.28 8.99
C ILE A 174 7.18 10.66 10.32
N GLU A 175 8.22 11.51 10.28
CA GLU A 175 8.92 11.96 11.49
C GLU A 175 8.00 12.80 12.38
N ALA A 176 7.20 13.69 11.79
CA ALA A 176 6.20 14.48 12.51
C ALA A 176 5.13 13.60 13.17
N ASP A 177 4.64 12.57 12.45
CA ASP A 177 3.64 11.64 12.96
C ASP A 177 4.18 10.73 14.07
N ALA A 178 5.47 10.36 13.98
CA ALA A 178 6.13 9.47 14.94
C ALA A 178 6.77 10.20 16.14
N GLY A 179 7.03 11.51 16.01
CA GLY A 179 7.75 12.31 17.01
C GLY A 179 9.23 11.94 17.15
N MET A 180 9.82 11.28 16.14
CA MET A 180 11.22 10.80 16.14
C MET A 180 11.75 10.68 14.71
N ALA A 181 13.07 10.69 14.55
CA ALA A 181 13.70 10.62 13.23
C ALA A 181 13.50 9.25 12.57
N VAL A 182 13.49 9.20 11.24
CA VAL A 182 13.31 7.94 10.48
C VAL A 182 14.33 6.87 10.90
N GLY A 183 15.58 7.27 11.18
CA GLY A 183 16.62 6.35 11.65
C GLY A 183 16.29 5.70 13.01
N GLU A 184 15.64 6.44 13.90
CA GLU A 184 15.20 5.95 15.21
C GLU A 184 14.02 4.99 15.06
N ILE A 185 13.08 5.28 14.14
CA ILE A 185 11.98 4.36 13.80
C ILE A 185 12.52 3.01 13.33
N PHE A 186 13.52 3.02 12.44
CA PHE A 186 14.17 1.78 11.99
C PHE A 186 14.86 1.05 13.15
N SER A 187 15.53 1.79 14.04
CA SER A 187 16.27 1.20 15.16
C SER A 187 15.35 0.57 16.21
N LEU A 188 14.21 1.20 16.49
CA LEU A 188 13.25 0.78 17.52
C LEU A 188 12.21 -0.23 17.01
N SER A 189 11.71 -0.03 15.80
CA SER A 189 10.55 -0.76 15.27
C SER A 189 10.88 -1.61 14.03
N GLY A 190 12.12 -1.55 13.55
CA GLY A 190 12.58 -2.26 12.37
C GLY A 190 11.89 -1.79 11.08
N GLN A 191 12.16 -2.52 10.00
CA GLN A 191 11.61 -2.24 8.67
C GLN A 191 10.07 -2.26 8.68
N SER A 192 9.45 -3.25 9.34
CA SER A 192 8.00 -3.39 9.36
C SER A 192 7.31 -2.22 10.07
N GLY A 193 7.91 -1.70 11.13
CA GLY A 193 7.44 -0.51 11.84
C GLY A 193 7.46 0.73 10.96
N TYR A 194 8.57 0.96 10.27
CA TYR A 194 8.69 2.03 9.30
C TYR A 194 7.62 1.92 8.19
N ARG A 195 7.40 0.73 7.61
CA ARG A 195 6.38 0.55 6.55
C ARG A 195 4.96 0.86 7.02
N ARG A 196 4.61 0.48 8.26
CA ARG A 196 3.31 0.85 8.85
C ARG A 196 3.20 2.37 9.06
N ALA A 197 4.26 3.02 9.51
CA ALA A 197 4.30 4.47 9.68
C ALA A 197 4.21 5.20 8.33
N GLU A 198 4.95 4.73 7.31
CA GLU A 198 4.93 5.24 5.94
C GLU A 198 3.53 5.16 5.33
N ARG A 199 2.85 4.02 5.48
CA ARG A 199 1.47 3.86 5.00
C ARG A 199 0.51 4.84 5.68
N ARG A 200 0.55 4.92 7.01
CA ARG A 200 -0.33 5.80 7.79
C ARG A 200 -0.11 7.27 7.44
N SER A 201 1.14 7.70 7.33
CA SER A 201 1.50 9.08 7.01
C SER A 201 1.07 9.43 5.57
N LEU A 202 1.21 8.48 4.63
CA LEU A 202 0.71 8.68 3.27
C LEU A 202 -0.81 8.87 3.25
N ASP A 203 -1.57 8.00 3.93
CA ASP A 203 -3.03 8.13 3.97
C ASP A 203 -3.45 9.46 4.59
N ARG A 204 -2.81 9.90 5.68
CA ARG A 204 -3.06 11.21 6.28
C ARG A 204 -2.74 12.37 5.33
N VAL A 205 -1.58 12.37 4.69
CA VAL A 205 -1.19 13.40 3.72
C VAL A 205 -2.20 13.47 2.57
N LEU A 206 -2.66 12.33 2.08
CA LEU A 206 -3.67 12.26 1.02
C LEU A 206 -5.06 12.71 1.47
N ASP A 207 -5.37 12.67 2.76
CA ASP A 207 -6.66 13.15 3.28
C ASP A 207 -6.61 14.66 3.57
N ASP A 208 -5.50 15.14 4.14
CA ASP A 208 -5.32 16.54 4.54
C ASP A 208 -5.07 17.49 3.35
N HIS A 209 -4.45 17.00 2.28
CA HIS A 209 -4.00 17.84 1.16
C HIS A 209 -4.72 17.49 -0.15
N PRO A 210 -5.78 18.23 -0.55
CA PRO A 210 -6.45 18.03 -1.84
C PRO A 210 -5.53 18.31 -3.04
N GLU A 211 -4.56 19.21 -2.88
CA GLU A 211 -3.55 19.56 -3.88
C GLU A 211 -2.18 19.64 -3.21
N ALA A 212 -1.17 19.01 -3.78
CA ALA A 212 0.20 19.02 -3.26
C ALA A 212 1.20 18.41 -4.26
N VAL A 213 2.46 18.80 -4.12
CA VAL A 213 3.59 18.02 -4.65
C VAL A 213 4.19 17.20 -3.51
N ILE A 214 4.22 15.89 -3.66
CA ILE A 214 4.65 14.94 -2.62
C ILE A 214 5.95 14.27 -3.07
N ALA A 215 7.03 14.41 -2.31
CA ALA A 215 8.25 13.64 -2.51
C ALA A 215 8.24 12.38 -1.62
N THR A 216 8.39 11.20 -2.21
CA THR A 216 8.36 9.93 -1.46
C THR A 216 9.75 9.41 -1.13
N GLY A 217 9.83 8.48 -0.17
CA GLY A 217 11.04 7.66 0.01
C GLY A 217 11.26 6.74 -1.19
N GLY A 218 12.52 6.51 -1.57
CA GLY A 218 12.85 5.65 -2.73
C GLY A 218 12.48 4.18 -2.54
N GLY A 219 12.19 3.76 -1.30
CA GLY A 219 11.76 2.41 -0.99
C GLY A 219 10.25 2.19 -1.07
N ILE A 220 9.43 3.21 -1.33
CA ILE A 220 7.96 3.11 -1.28
C ILE A 220 7.42 2.11 -2.31
N VAL A 221 8.07 2.02 -3.48
CA VAL A 221 7.65 1.15 -4.59
C VAL A 221 7.76 -0.34 -4.26
N ALA A 222 8.58 -0.70 -3.27
CA ALA A 222 8.75 -2.08 -2.81
C ALA A 222 7.69 -2.51 -1.78
N GLU A 223 6.73 -1.62 -1.44
CA GLU A 223 5.60 -1.92 -0.56
C GLU A 223 4.30 -1.85 -1.37
N PRO A 224 3.79 -2.99 -1.89
CA PRO A 224 2.70 -3.01 -2.88
C PRO A 224 1.47 -2.21 -2.43
N ALA A 225 0.99 -2.45 -1.21
CA ALA A 225 -0.23 -1.80 -0.73
C ALA A 225 -0.09 -0.27 -0.65
N THR A 226 1.07 0.22 -0.19
CA THR A 226 1.34 1.66 -0.07
C THR A 226 1.55 2.29 -1.45
N TYR A 227 2.24 1.60 -2.35
CA TYR A 227 2.48 2.11 -3.69
C TYR A 227 1.21 2.14 -4.54
N GLU A 228 0.37 1.12 -4.47
CA GLU A 228 -0.94 1.10 -5.12
C GLU A 228 -1.83 2.24 -4.64
N ARG A 229 -1.80 2.54 -3.33
CA ARG A 229 -2.50 3.69 -2.76
C ARG A 229 -1.99 5.00 -3.36
N LEU A 230 -0.67 5.16 -3.52
CA LEU A 230 -0.07 6.34 -4.16
C LEU A 230 -0.51 6.46 -5.63
N LEU A 231 -0.38 5.39 -6.42
CA LEU A 231 -0.79 5.33 -7.83
C LEU A 231 -2.28 5.61 -8.01
N ALA A 232 -3.11 5.17 -7.07
CA ALA A 232 -4.55 5.39 -7.12
C ALA A 232 -4.96 6.84 -6.82
N SER A 233 -4.09 7.64 -6.19
CA SER A 233 -4.46 8.91 -5.57
C SER A 233 -3.72 10.13 -6.12
N CYS A 234 -2.58 9.92 -6.79
CA CYS A 234 -1.72 10.97 -7.31
C CYS A 234 -1.37 10.72 -8.78
N LEU A 235 -1.04 11.79 -9.49
CA LEU A 235 -0.24 11.72 -10.69
C LEU A 235 1.21 11.39 -10.29
N THR A 236 1.63 10.14 -10.50
CA THR A 236 2.97 9.68 -10.14
C THR A 236 3.97 9.99 -11.24
N VAL A 237 5.08 10.64 -10.87
CA VAL A 237 6.20 10.93 -11.76
C VAL A 237 7.44 10.24 -11.24
N TRP A 238 7.97 9.31 -12.03
CA TRP A 238 9.27 8.73 -11.79
C TRP A 238 10.36 9.66 -12.32
N LEU A 239 11.15 10.22 -11.39
CA LEU A 239 12.38 10.94 -11.73
C LEU A 239 13.52 9.93 -11.91
N LYS A 240 13.88 9.69 -13.16
CA LYS A 240 14.99 8.82 -13.56
C LYS A 240 16.28 9.65 -13.64
N ALA A 241 17.39 9.07 -13.20
CA ALA A 241 18.72 9.61 -13.41
C ALA A 241 19.69 8.46 -13.64
N ARG A 242 20.85 8.74 -14.23
CA ARG A 242 21.91 7.73 -14.33
C ARG A 242 22.44 7.37 -12.94
N PRO A 243 22.89 6.12 -12.71
CA PRO A 243 23.48 5.72 -11.43
C PRO A 243 24.58 6.68 -10.95
N GLU A 244 25.39 7.17 -11.88
CA GLU A 244 26.49 8.11 -11.62
C GLU A 244 25.94 9.46 -11.11
N ASP A 245 24.88 10.00 -11.74
CA ASP A 245 24.22 11.23 -11.31
C ASP A 245 23.60 11.10 -9.91
N HIS A 246 23.01 9.94 -9.60
CA HIS A 246 22.50 9.64 -8.25
C HIS A 246 23.63 9.70 -7.22
N MET A 247 24.76 9.05 -7.53
CA MET A 247 25.92 8.98 -6.66
C MET A 247 26.51 10.37 -6.39
N GLU A 248 26.79 11.13 -7.44
CA GLU A 248 27.33 12.49 -7.35
C GLU A 248 26.46 13.40 -6.48
N ARG A 249 25.13 13.36 -6.68
CA ARG A 249 24.18 14.20 -5.91
C ARG A 249 24.08 13.76 -4.45
N VAL A 250 24.17 12.46 -4.16
CA VAL A 250 24.13 11.96 -2.77
C VAL A 250 25.41 12.37 -2.02
N ILE A 251 26.58 12.29 -2.68
CA ILE A 251 27.85 12.74 -2.11
C ILE A 251 27.83 14.25 -1.83
N ALA A 252 27.33 15.05 -2.79
CA ALA A 252 27.21 16.50 -2.63
C ALA A 252 26.29 16.91 -1.46
N GLN A 253 25.34 16.05 -1.08
CA GLN A 253 24.45 16.23 0.07
C GLN A 253 25.07 15.83 1.42
N GLY A 254 26.37 15.50 1.45
CA GLY A 254 27.09 15.12 2.67
C GLY A 254 26.79 13.71 3.16
N ASP A 255 26.12 12.88 2.36
CA ASP A 255 25.88 11.48 2.67
C ASP A 255 27.03 10.64 2.07
N TYR A 256 28.06 10.43 2.88
CA TYR A 256 29.27 9.69 2.48
C TYR A 256 29.14 8.17 2.66
N ARG A 257 27.98 7.65 3.08
CA ARG A 257 27.72 6.20 3.13
C ARG A 257 28.06 5.48 1.81
N PRO A 258 27.84 6.08 0.62
CA PRO A 258 28.27 5.49 -0.65
C PRO A 258 29.80 5.50 -0.90
N MET A 259 30.58 6.32 -0.17
CA MET A 259 32.05 6.35 -0.29
C MET A 259 32.75 5.27 0.55
N ALA A 260 32.06 4.63 1.49
CA ALA A 260 32.64 3.61 2.37
C ALA A 260 33.00 2.28 1.66
N GLY A 261 32.84 2.19 0.33
CA GLY A 261 33.17 1.02 -0.49
C GLY A 261 32.91 1.28 -1.98
N SER A 262 33.54 2.31 -2.56
CA SER A 262 33.12 2.99 -3.80
C SER A 262 32.76 2.11 -5.02
N SER A 263 33.40 0.96 -5.23
CA SER A 263 33.04 0.02 -6.30
C SER A 263 31.83 -0.84 -5.96
N GLU A 264 31.74 -1.33 -4.72
CA GLU A 264 30.61 -2.15 -4.23
C GLU A 264 29.35 -1.29 -4.08
N ALA A 265 29.46 -0.08 -3.52
CA ALA A 265 28.34 0.84 -3.38
C ALA A 265 27.74 1.27 -4.74
N MET A 266 28.58 1.38 -5.78
CA MET A 266 28.10 1.70 -7.12
C MET A 266 27.38 0.52 -7.77
N GLU A 267 27.89 -0.70 -7.55
CA GLU A 267 27.24 -1.94 -7.99
C GLU A 267 25.90 -2.17 -7.27
N ASP A 268 25.88 -1.99 -5.95
CA ASP A 268 24.65 -2.07 -5.14
C ASP A 268 23.59 -1.08 -5.63
N LEU A 269 23.98 0.15 -5.96
CA LEU A 269 23.04 1.13 -6.51
C LEU A 269 22.48 0.68 -7.85
N ARG A 270 23.31 0.11 -8.74
CA ARG A 270 22.85 -0.44 -10.02
C ARG A 270 21.87 -1.60 -9.81
N GLN A 271 22.15 -2.49 -8.87
CA GLN A 271 21.24 -3.59 -8.52
C GLN A 271 19.92 -3.10 -7.94
N ILE A 272 19.94 -2.08 -7.07
CA ILE A 272 18.73 -1.48 -6.52
C ILE A 272 17.91 -0.79 -7.63
N LEU A 273 18.56 -0.11 -8.57
CA LEU A 273 17.88 0.49 -9.72
C LEU A 273 17.22 -0.58 -10.59
N ALA A 274 17.97 -1.61 -10.98
CA ALA A 274 17.48 -2.70 -11.82
C ALA A 274 16.29 -3.42 -11.17
N SER A 275 16.39 -3.76 -9.88
CA SER A 275 15.30 -4.44 -9.16
C SER A 275 14.05 -3.58 -8.96
N ARG A 276 14.15 -2.26 -9.05
CA ARG A 276 13.02 -1.33 -8.88
C ARG A 276 12.51 -0.71 -10.17
N GLU A 277 13.18 -0.94 -11.30
CA GLU A 277 12.84 -0.31 -12.58
C GLU A 277 11.42 -0.65 -13.03
N GLU A 278 11.02 -1.91 -12.97
CA GLU A 278 9.65 -2.35 -13.28
C GLU A 278 8.62 -1.71 -12.34
N LEU A 279 8.96 -1.56 -11.06
CA LEU A 279 8.07 -0.97 -10.06
C LEU A 279 7.92 0.54 -10.30
N TYR A 280 9.02 1.26 -10.52
CA TYR A 280 8.98 2.68 -10.89
C TYR A 280 8.26 2.91 -12.23
N GLY A 281 8.39 1.97 -13.18
CA GLY A 281 7.73 2.02 -14.48
C GLY A 281 6.19 2.01 -14.42
N LYS A 282 5.59 1.64 -13.28
CA LYS A 282 4.15 1.80 -13.04
C LYS A 282 3.71 3.26 -12.87
N ALA A 283 4.64 4.21 -12.80
CA ALA A 283 4.35 5.63 -12.72
C ALA A 283 3.58 6.14 -13.96
N SER A 284 2.78 7.20 -13.80
CA SER A 284 2.06 7.82 -14.91
C SER A 284 2.98 8.52 -15.90
N LEU A 285 4.13 9.01 -15.43
CA LEU A 285 5.14 9.70 -16.23
C LEU A 285 6.54 9.25 -15.77
N THR A 286 7.40 8.93 -16.74
CA THR A 286 8.84 8.77 -16.50
C THR A 286 9.56 9.99 -17.05
N PHE A 287 10.41 10.61 -16.24
CA PHE A 287 11.11 11.83 -16.59
C PHE A 287 12.59 11.75 -16.25
N ASP A 288 13.46 11.88 -17.25
CA ASP A 288 14.90 11.83 -17.08
C ASP A 288 15.45 13.20 -16.64
N THR A 289 16.18 13.21 -15.53
CA THR A 289 16.79 14.39 -14.91
C THR A 289 18.30 14.49 -15.18
N SER A 290 18.84 13.62 -16.02
CA SER A 290 20.28 13.54 -16.32
C SER A 290 20.73 14.65 -17.27
N GLY A 291 21.86 15.31 -16.97
CA GLY A 291 22.56 16.19 -17.92
C GLY A 291 21.86 17.49 -18.33
N ARG A 292 20.88 17.97 -17.55
CA ARG A 292 20.14 19.23 -17.81
C ARG A 292 20.26 20.20 -16.64
N GLY A 293 20.21 21.50 -16.92
CA GLY A 293 20.12 22.55 -15.90
C GLY A 293 18.81 22.43 -15.10
N LEU A 294 18.81 22.91 -13.85
CA LEU A 294 17.65 22.79 -12.96
C LEU A 294 16.39 23.46 -13.54
N GLU A 295 16.51 24.69 -14.05
CA GLU A 295 15.37 25.41 -14.63
C GLU A 295 14.84 24.73 -15.90
N ASP A 296 15.71 24.31 -16.82
CA ASP A 296 15.29 23.60 -18.04
C ASP A 296 14.58 22.28 -17.72
N THR A 297 15.08 21.57 -16.70
CA THR A 297 14.49 20.32 -16.19
C THR A 297 13.11 20.58 -15.61
N LEU A 298 12.97 21.65 -14.82
CA LEU A 298 11.71 22.05 -14.20
C LEU A 298 10.67 22.48 -15.25
N ASP A 299 11.07 23.30 -16.23
CA ASP A 299 10.21 23.71 -17.35
C ASP A 299 9.71 22.52 -18.16
N ALA A 300 10.62 21.59 -18.50
CA ALA A 300 10.26 20.39 -19.24
C ALA A 300 9.36 19.45 -18.41
N LEU A 301 9.63 19.31 -17.12
CA LEU A 301 8.80 18.50 -16.21
C LEU A 301 7.39 19.08 -16.09
N GLN A 302 7.27 20.39 -15.85
CA GLN A 302 5.98 21.06 -15.74
C GLN A 302 5.17 20.94 -17.03
N ARG A 303 5.80 21.14 -18.20
CA ARG A 303 5.14 20.94 -19.51
C ARG A 303 4.62 19.51 -19.69
N ALA A 304 5.42 18.50 -19.33
CA ALA A 304 5.03 17.10 -19.42
C ALA A 304 3.83 16.77 -18.50
N ILE A 305 3.85 17.29 -17.26
CA ILE A 305 2.75 17.14 -16.30
C ILE A 305 1.48 17.81 -16.81
N VAL A 306 1.56 19.06 -17.27
CA VAL A 306 0.40 19.81 -17.79
C VAL A 306 -0.18 19.11 -19.02
N ALA A 307 0.65 18.63 -19.94
CA ALA A 307 0.18 17.89 -21.11
C ALA A 307 -0.57 16.61 -20.72
N LEU A 308 -0.10 15.90 -19.69
CA LEU A 308 -0.72 14.66 -19.21
C LEU A 308 -2.04 14.91 -18.46
N ILE A 309 -2.15 16.04 -17.76
CA ILE A 309 -3.40 16.49 -17.11
C ILE A 309 -4.42 16.97 -18.17
N ALA A 310 -3.96 17.70 -19.19
CA ALA A 310 -4.80 18.28 -20.25
C ALA A 310 -5.23 17.27 -21.32
N ALA A 311 -4.60 16.10 -21.42
CA ALA A 311 -4.94 15.07 -22.38
C ALA A 311 -6.43 14.67 -22.26
N PRO A 312 -7.22 14.72 -23.34
CA PRO A 312 -8.67 14.54 -23.31
C PRO A 312 -9.06 13.17 -22.74
N ARG A 313 -10.26 13.12 -22.13
CA ARG A 313 -10.92 11.86 -21.75
C ARG A 313 -10.98 10.98 -23.01
N ALA A 314 -10.26 9.87 -23.03
CA ALA A 314 -10.55 8.82 -24.01
C ALA A 314 -12.01 8.42 -23.79
N ALA A 315 -12.83 8.60 -24.84
CA ALA A 315 -14.28 8.41 -24.83
C ALA A 315 -14.65 6.94 -24.69
#